data_AF-A0A2K8U904-F1
#
_entry.id   AF-A0A2K8U904-F1
#
_cell.length_a   1.000
_cell.length_b   1.000
_cell.length_c   1.000
_cell.angle_alpha   90.00
_cell.angle_beta   90.00
_cell.angle_gamma   90.00
#
_symmetry.space_group_name_H-M   'P 1'
#
loop_
_entity.id
_entity.type
_entity.pdbx_description
1 polymer ?
#
loop_
_entity_poly.entity_id
_entity_poly.type
_entity_poly.pdbx_seq_one_letter_code
_entity_poly.pdbx_strand_id
1 'polypeptide(L)'
;MKANDIRACVGARKSQVVAAIMGLFFSTAVLALTPFAYIQLTAEMMQHRAQEYERFAVLAVRFRDSPAGWRTMETDLHRQSDAEIGKLYSRYGVDEREFLSYYSANPQIVGAYLDANPDQQERLHGLQERMEKALADFEAQKAKIGPEALR
;
A
#
# COMPACT_ATOMS: atom_id res chain seq x y z
N MET A 1 -3.41 -68.84 -42.68
CA MET A 1 -2.27 -68.21 -41.98
C MET A 1 -2.42 -66.70 -42.06
N LYS A 2 -2.42 -66.02 -40.91
CA LYS A 2 -2.00 -64.63 -40.58
C LYS A 2 -2.41 -63.49 -41.54
N ALA A 3 -3.28 -62.55 -41.18
CA ALA A 3 -3.19 -61.47 -40.18
C ALA A 3 -2.80 -60.09 -40.79
N ASN A 4 -3.52 -59.07 -40.31
CA ASN A 4 -3.29 -57.62 -40.27
C ASN A 4 -3.60 -56.77 -41.51
N ASP A 5 -4.58 -55.87 -41.47
CA ASP A 5 -4.88 -54.70 -40.61
C ASP A 5 -4.19 -53.39 -41.01
N ILE A 6 -5.06 -52.44 -41.37
CA ILE A 6 -5.08 -51.00 -41.09
C ILE A 6 -3.82 -50.18 -41.43
N ARG A 7 -3.98 -49.28 -42.41
CA ARG A 7 -3.51 -47.88 -42.32
C ARG A 7 -4.33 -46.97 -43.22
N ALA A 8 -5.54 -46.66 -42.76
CA ALA A 8 -6.21 -45.41 -43.07
C ALA A 8 -5.97 -44.45 -41.89
N CYS A 9 -5.98 -43.15 -42.18
CA CYS A 9 -5.83 -42.02 -41.24
C CYS A 9 -4.44 -41.84 -40.61
N VAL A 10 -3.75 -40.78 -41.04
CA VAL A 10 -3.25 -39.66 -40.19
C VAL A 10 -2.30 -38.85 -41.07
N GLY A 11 -2.71 -37.63 -41.40
CA GLY A 11 -1.87 -36.70 -42.17
C GLY A 11 -2.52 -35.35 -42.42
N ALA A 12 -3.85 -35.26 -42.32
CA ALA A 12 -4.60 -34.00 -42.43
C ALA A 12 -4.84 -33.37 -41.05
N ARG A 13 -3.79 -33.00 -40.31
CA ARG A 13 -3.88 -32.07 -39.17
C ARG A 13 -2.58 -31.28 -39.01
N LYS A 14 -2.40 -30.22 -39.79
CA LYS A 14 -1.39 -29.17 -39.53
C LYS A 14 -1.91 -27.73 -39.66
N SER A 15 -3.22 -27.50 -39.69
CA SER A 15 -3.80 -26.15 -39.85
C SER A 15 -4.84 -25.75 -38.80
N GLN A 16 -4.70 -26.19 -37.54
CA GLN A 16 -5.56 -25.72 -36.43
C GLN A 16 -4.84 -25.63 -35.07
N VAL A 17 -3.60 -25.13 -35.00
CA VAL A 17 -2.92 -24.90 -33.69
C VAL A 17 -2.50 -23.44 -33.47
N VAL A 18 -2.80 -22.52 -34.40
CA VAL A 18 -2.42 -21.09 -34.21
C VAL A 18 -3.52 -20.28 -33.51
N ALA A 19 -4.68 -20.87 -33.21
CA ALA A 19 -5.82 -20.16 -32.58
C ALA A 19 -6.08 -20.59 -31.11
N ALA A 20 -5.06 -21.01 -30.37
CA ALA A 20 -5.18 -21.34 -28.94
C ALA A 20 -4.22 -20.55 -28.03
N ILE A 21 -3.53 -19.52 -28.55
CA ILE A 21 -2.65 -18.63 -27.77
C ILE A 21 -3.22 -17.20 -27.72
N MET A 22 -4.56 -17.07 -27.69
CA MET A 22 -5.27 -15.85 -27.31
C MET A 22 -6.34 -16.18 -26.25
N GLY A 23 -6.00 -17.10 -25.34
CA GLY A 23 -6.87 -17.55 -24.25
C GLY A 23 -6.22 -17.47 -22.88
N LEU A 24 -5.06 -16.81 -22.75
CA LEU A 24 -4.57 -16.35 -21.46
C LEU A 24 -5.34 -15.07 -21.12
N PHE A 25 -6.61 -15.24 -20.80
CA PHE A 25 -7.24 -14.31 -19.87
C PHE A 25 -6.30 -14.26 -18.67
N PHE A 26 -5.75 -13.07 -18.44
CA PHE A 26 -5.10 -12.69 -17.21
C PHE A 26 -6.03 -13.14 -16.08
N SER A 27 -5.78 -14.31 -15.53
CA SER A 27 -6.23 -14.64 -14.19
C SER A 27 -5.36 -13.77 -13.31
N THR A 28 -5.75 -12.50 -13.17
CA THR A 28 -5.32 -11.67 -12.06
C THR A 28 -5.90 -12.37 -10.84
N ALA A 29 -5.19 -13.39 -10.37
CA ALA A 29 -5.33 -13.82 -8.99
C ALA A 29 -5.04 -12.54 -8.20
N VAL A 30 -6.12 -11.89 -7.76
CA VAL A 30 -6.03 -10.87 -6.72
C VAL A 30 -5.27 -11.58 -5.62
N LEU A 31 -4.01 -11.21 -5.43
CA LEU A 31 -3.22 -11.76 -4.35
C LEU A 31 -3.94 -11.27 -3.10
N ALA A 32 -4.78 -12.13 -2.52
CA ALA A 32 -5.53 -11.79 -1.33
C ALA A 32 -4.50 -11.34 -0.28
N LEU A 33 -4.69 -10.13 0.24
CA LEU A 33 -3.78 -9.56 1.23
C LEU A 33 -3.61 -10.58 2.35
N THR A 34 -2.37 -10.97 2.63
CA THR A 34 -2.08 -11.91 3.72
C THR A 34 -1.88 -11.14 5.03
N PRO A 35 -1.98 -11.77 6.21
CA PRO A 35 -1.71 -11.08 7.47
C PRO A 35 -0.30 -10.50 7.50
N PHE A 36 0.70 -11.25 7.00
CA PHE A 36 2.05 -10.75 6.83
C PHE A 36 2.11 -9.49 5.95
N ALA A 37 1.52 -9.55 4.76
CA ALA A 37 1.52 -8.43 3.82
C ALA A 37 0.78 -7.20 4.38
N TYR A 38 -0.34 -7.41 5.07
CA TYR A 38 -1.08 -6.36 5.78
C TYR A 38 -0.22 -5.69 6.86
N ILE A 39 0.48 -6.48 7.69
CA ILE A 39 1.35 -5.95 8.75
C ILE A 39 2.56 -5.21 8.17
N GLN A 40 3.20 -5.71 7.11
CA GLN A 40 4.30 -4.99 6.46
C GLN A 40 3.84 -3.68 5.81
N LEU A 41 2.71 -3.69 5.11
CA LEU A 41 2.12 -2.48 4.53
C LEU A 41 1.76 -1.48 5.64
N THR A 42 1.17 -1.93 6.73
CA THR A 42 0.86 -1.07 7.90
C THR A 42 2.12 -0.42 8.45
N ALA A 43 3.19 -1.20 8.65
CA ALA A 43 4.46 -0.69 9.13
C ALA A 43 5.09 0.33 8.16
N GLU A 44 5.10 0.05 6.85
CA GLU A 44 5.62 0.98 5.85
C GLU A 44 4.81 2.28 5.81
N MET A 45 3.49 2.21 5.91
CA MET A 45 2.64 3.40 5.97
C MET A 45 2.90 4.23 7.23
N MET A 46 2.97 3.61 8.41
CA MET A 46 3.27 4.33 9.65
C MET A 46 4.65 4.98 9.59
N GLN A 47 5.66 4.26 9.06
CA GLN A 47 6.99 4.82 8.87
C GLN A 47 6.99 6.00 7.90
N HIS A 48 6.26 5.89 6.79
CA HIS A 48 6.12 6.98 5.82
C HIS A 48 5.47 8.20 6.49
N ARG A 49 4.31 8.03 7.14
CA ARG A 49 3.59 9.10 7.84
C ARG A 49 4.45 9.78 8.90
N ALA A 50 5.21 9.02 9.69
CA ALA A 50 6.14 9.60 10.66
C ALA A 50 7.19 10.51 10.00
N GLN A 51 7.82 10.04 8.92
CA GLN A 51 8.82 10.82 8.17
C GLN A 51 8.20 12.08 7.53
N GLU A 52 6.95 11.99 7.07
CA GLU A 52 6.22 13.12 6.52
C GLU A 52 5.95 14.19 7.57
N TYR A 53 5.42 13.81 8.74
CA TYR A 53 5.18 14.76 9.82
C TYR A 53 6.49 15.40 10.32
N GLU A 54 7.58 14.62 10.42
CA GLU A 54 8.91 15.16 10.73
C GLU A 54 9.33 16.23 9.70
N ARG A 55 9.13 15.96 8.40
CA ARG A 55 9.40 16.93 7.33
C ARG A 55 8.48 18.15 7.41
N PHE A 56 7.20 17.96 7.69
CA PHE A 56 6.22 19.04 7.78
C PHE A 56 6.51 19.95 8.97
N ALA A 57 6.95 19.42 10.10
CA ALA A 57 7.40 20.21 11.25
C ALA A 57 8.56 21.14 10.89
N VAL A 58 9.55 20.66 10.13
CA VAL A 58 10.67 21.49 9.64
C VAL A 58 10.18 22.58 8.69
N LEU A 59 9.26 22.25 7.78
CA LEU A 59 8.68 23.23 6.86
C LEU A 59 7.83 24.27 7.60
N ALA A 60 7.05 23.86 8.59
CA ALA A 60 6.26 24.76 9.42
C ALA A 60 7.14 25.83 10.11
N VAL A 61 8.31 25.43 10.61
CA VAL A 61 9.30 26.37 11.16
C VAL A 61 9.80 27.35 10.09
N ARG A 62 10.09 26.86 8.88
CA ARG A 62 10.58 27.70 7.77
C ARG A 62 9.55 28.73 7.30
N PHE A 63 8.27 28.39 7.34
CA PHE A 63 7.17 29.26 6.93
C PHE A 63 6.54 30.03 8.09
N ARG A 64 7.16 30.07 9.28
CA ARG A 64 6.62 30.70 10.49
C ARG A 64 6.08 32.12 10.26
N ASP A 65 6.79 32.91 9.48
CA ASP A 65 6.43 34.32 9.22
C ASP A 65 5.71 34.51 7.86
N SER A 66 5.28 33.42 7.22
CA SER A 66 4.60 33.43 5.91
C SER A 66 3.40 32.46 5.87
N PRO A 67 2.26 32.84 6.48
CA PRO A 67 1.02 32.06 6.43
C PRO A 67 0.54 31.78 5.01
N ALA A 68 0.69 32.75 4.10
CA ALA A 68 0.32 32.59 2.70
C ALA A 68 1.23 31.59 1.97
N GLY A 69 2.53 31.60 2.26
CA GLY A 69 3.48 30.63 1.72
C GLY A 69 3.20 29.21 2.24
N TRP A 70 2.84 29.08 3.53
CA TRP A 70 2.45 27.81 4.13
C TRP A 70 1.25 27.18 3.41
N ARG A 71 0.15 27.93 3.23
CA ARG A 71 -1.09 27.38 2.63
C ARG A 71 -0.89 26.83 1.21
N THR A 72 -0.13 27.54 0.38
CA THR A 72 0.19 27.06 -0.97
C THR A 72 0.99 25.77 -0.92
N MET A 73 1.96 25.68 -0.01
CA MET A 73 2.82 24.49 0.14
C MET A 73 2.05 23.30 0.75
N GLU A 74 1.21 23.53 1.75
CA GLU A 74 0.49 22.47 2.48
C GLU A 74 -0.39 21.63 1.56
N THR A 75 -1.08 22.27 0.61
CA THR A 75 -1.89 21.56 -0.39
C THR A 75 -1.03 20.62 -1.26
N ASP A 76 0.15 21.09 -1.68
CA ASP A 76 1.06 20.28 -2.48
C ASP A 76 1.69 19.13 -1.67
N LEU A 77 1.95 19.35 -0.39
CA LEU A 77 2.48 18.33 0.51
C LEU A 77 1.47 17.19 0.71
N HIS A 78 0.21 17.51 0.99
CA HIS A 78 -0.83 16.49 1.11
C HIS A 78 -1.05 15.71 -0.19
N ARG A 79 -1.07 16.39 -1.34
CA ARG A 79 -1.19 15.71 -2.64
C ARG A 79 -0.01 14.77 -2.93
N GLN A 80 1.22 15.17 -2.60
CA GLN A 80 2.40 14.30 -2.74
C GLN A 80 2.28 13.09 -1.82
N SER A 81 1.85 13.32 -0.59
CA SER A 81 1.63 12.29 0.42
C SER A 81 0.64 11.23 -0.04
N ASP A 82 -0.54 11.64 -0.50
CA ASP A 82 -1.58 10.73 -0.98
C ASP A 82 -1.11 9.92 -2.19
N ALA A 83 -0.29 10.52 -3.06
CA ALA A 83 0.31 9.80 -4.19
C ALA A 83 1.31 8.72 -3.75
N GLU A 84 2.14 8.99 -2.72
CA GLU A 84 3.08 8.00 -2.17
C GLU A 84 2.36 6.87 -1.42
N ILE A 85 1.31 7.20 -0.67
CA ILE A 85 0.44 6.20 -0.04
C ILE A 85 -0.28 5.33 -1.09
N GLY A 86 -0.78 5.94 -2.17
CA GLY A 86 -1.35 5.19 -3.30
C GLY A 86 -0.36 4.20 -3.94
N LYS A 87 0.92 4.59 -4.04
CA LYS A 87 1.98 3.69 -4.51
C LYS A 87 2.27 2.57 -3.52
N LEU A 88 2.20 2.83 -2.21
CA LEU A 88 2.31 1.81 -1.17
C LEU A 88 1.22 0.75 -1.33
N TYR A 89 -0.05 1.14 -1.43
CA TYR A 89 -1.14 0.19 -1.69
C TYR A 89 -0.89 -0.64 -2.96
N SER A 90 -0.55 0.03 -4.06
CA SER A 90 -0.30 -0.61 -5.35
C SER A 90 0.84 -1.64 -5.30
N ARG A 91 1.90 -1.40 -4.51
CA ARG A 91 3.02 -2.35 -4.33
C ARG A 91 2.58 -3.67 -3.68
N TYR A 92 1.53 -3.62 -2.88
CA TYR A 92 0.93 -4.78 -2.23
C TYR A 92 -0.25 -5.37 -3.01
N GLY A 93 -0.54 -4.83 -4.20
CA GLY A 93 -1.62 -5.32 -5.07
C GLY A 93 -3.02 -5.07 -4.53
N VAL A 94 -3.17 -4.07 -3.65
CA VAL A 94 -4.45 -3.68 -3.05
C VAL A 94 -4.72 -2.20 -3.29
N ASP A 95 -5.98 -1.79 -3.17
CA ASP A 95 -6.34 -0.39 -3.00
C ASP A 95 -6.56 -0.02 -1.51
N GLU A 96 -6.80 1.27 -1.25
CA GLU A 96 -7.04 1.78 0.11
C GLU A 96 -8.25 1.11 0.77
N ARG A 97 -9.34 0.91 0.04
CA ARG A 97 -10.58 0.32 0.58
C ARG A 97 -10.33 -1.13 0.97
N GLU A 98 -9.68 -1.90 0.11
CA GLU A 98 -9.32 -3.28 0.37
C GLU A 98 -8.44 -3.38 1.62
N PHE A 99 -7.40 -2.55 1.72
CA PHE A 99 -6.55 -2.47 2.89
C PHE A 99 -7.33 -2.16 4.18
N LEU A 100 -8.14 -1.10 4.18
CA LEU A 100 -8.90 -0.68 5.37
C LEU A 100 -9.94 -1.73 5.80
N SER A 101 -10.54 -2.43 4.83
CA SER A 101 -11.51 -3.49 5.11
C SER A 101 -10.88 -4.77 5.65
N TYR A 102 -9.58 -4.99 5.40
CA TYR A 102 -8.92 -6.26 5.69
C TYR A 102 -8.95 -6.62 7.17
N TYR A 103 -8.56 -5.68 8.05
CA TYR A 103 -8.56 -5.94 9.49
C TYR A 103 -9.97 -6.14 10.04
N SER A 104 -10.95 -5.35 9.57
CA SER A 104 -12.35 -5.52 9.97
C SER A 104 -12.92 -6.89 9.58
N ALA A 105 -12.51 -7.43 8.43
CA ALA A 105 -12.91 -8.76 7.98
C ALA A 105 -12.12 -9.89 8.66
N ASN A 106 -10.89 -9.63 9.13
CA ASN A 106 -9.96 -10.68 9.60
C ASN A 106 -9.29 -10.38 10.95
N PRO A 107 -9.99 -9.85 11.98
CA PRO A 107 -9.35 -9.37 13.21
C PRO A 107 -8.64 -10.49 13.99
N GLN A 108 -9.24 -11.68 14.02
CA GLN A 108 -8.68 -12.86 14.70
C GLN A 108 -7.42 -13.37 14.01
N ILE A 109 -7.38 -13.34 12.67
CA ILE A 109 -6.24 -13.82 11.88
C ILE A 109 -5.06 -12.86 12.06
N VAL A 110 -5.31 -11.55 12.01
CA VAL A 110 -4.27 -10.54 12.24
C VAL A 110 -3.77 -10.59 13.68
N GLY A 111 -4.67 -10.75 14.66
CA GLY A 111 -4.31 -10.90 16.07
C GLY A 111 -3.43 -12.13 16.31
N ALA A 112 -3.86 -13.31 15.85
CA ALA A 112 -3.08 -14.54 15.98
C ALA A 112 -1.71 -14.45 15.26
N TYR A 113 -1.63 -13.72 14.14
CA TYR A 113 -0.37 -13.46 13.48
C TYR A 113 0.56 -12.59 14.35
N LEU A 114 0.05 -11.52 14.95
CA LEU A 114 0.84 -10.65 15.83
C LEU A 114 1.28 -11.36 17.12
N ASP A 115 0.40 -12.15 17.74
CA ASP A 115 0.72 -12.94 18.93
C ASP A 115 1.86 -13.94 18.65
N ALA A 116 1.90 -14.50 17.43
CA ALA A 116 2.96 -15.40 16.99
C ALA A 116 4.25 -14.68 16.55
N ASN A 117 4.20 -13.36 16.31
CA ASN A 117 5.32 -12.54 15.83
C ASN A 117 5.45 -11.26 16.69
N PRO A 118 5.84 -11.40 17.97
CA PRO A 118 5.89 -10.28 18.91
C PRO A 118 6.86 -9.17 18.48
N ASP A 119 7.91 -9.50 17.72
CA ASP A 119 8.84 -8.52 17.12
C ASP A 119 8.12 -7.55 16.17
N GLN A 120 7.16 -8.05 15.37
CA GLN A 120 6.37 -7.21 14.48
C GLN A 120 5.39 -6.34 15.27
N GLN A 121 4.84 -6.87 16.37
CA GLN A 121 3.97 -6.11 17.27
C GLN A 121 4.72 -4.97 17.95
N GLU A 122 5.90 -5.24 18.52
CA GLU A 122 6.78 -4.22 19.10
C GLU A 122 7.20 -3.17 18.06
N ARG A 123 7.54 -3.61 16.84
CA ARG A 123 7.86 -2.71 15.73
C ARG A 123 6.70 -1.77 15.39
N LEU A 124 5.47 -2.30 15.29
CA LEU A 124 4.29 -1.48 15.03
C LEU A 124 4.01 -0.49 16.15
N HIS A 125 4.15 -0.92 17.40
CA HIS A 125 4.00 -0.03 18.55
C HIS A 125 5.02 1.12 18.53
N GLY A 126 6.30 0.82 18.30
CA GLY A 126 7.33 1.87 18.20
C GLY A 126 7.14 2.81 17.01
N LEU A 127 6.63 2.30 15.88
CA LEU A 127 6.27 3.14 14.73
C LEU A 127 5.06 4.04 15.03
N GLN A 128 4.07 3.52 15.75
CA GLN A 128 2.92 4.31 16.20
C GLN A 128 3.35 5.45 17.12
N GLU A 129 4.14 5.16 18.17
CA GLU A 129 4.65 6.19 19.09
C GLU A 129 5.46 7.26 18.35
N ARG A 130 6.32 6.85 17.42
CA ARG A 130 7.09 7.78 16.59
C ARG A 130 6.18 8.66 15.74
N MET A 131 5.18 8.06 15.08
CA MET A 131 4.22 8.79 14.24
C MET A 131 3.41 9.79 15.06
N GLU A 132 2.91 9.40 16.23
CA GLU A 132 2.16 10.26 17.14
C GLU A 132 3.00 11.44 17.63
N LYS A 133 4.25 11.17 18.01
CA LYS A 133 5.19 12.23 18.40
C LYS A 133 5.47 13.19 17.25
N ALA A 134 5.74 12.67 16.05
CA ALA A 134 6.01 13.49 14.88
C ALA A 134 4.81 14.38 14.51
N LEU A 135 3.59 13.83 14.59
CA LEU A 135 2.35 14.57 14.40
C LEU A 135 2.19 15.69 15.44
N ALA A 136 2.39 15.38 16.72
CA ALA A 136 2.30 16.37 17.80
C ALA A 136 3.33 17.51 17.61
N ASP A 137 4.57 17.18 17.25
CA ASP A 137 5.61 18.15 16.96
C ASP A 137 5.22 19.02 15.76
N PHE A 138 4.70 18.43 14.68
CA PHE A 138 4.21 19.15 13.51
C PHE A 138 3.08 20.13 13.88
N GLU A 139 2.03 19.68 14.55
CA GLU A 139 0.90 20.52 14.97
C GLU A 139 1.35 21.66 15.87
N ALA A 140 2.28 21.39 16.79
CA ALA A 140 2.88 22.42 17.65
C ALA A 140 3.68 23.47 16.86
N GLN A 141 4.33 23.11 15.75
CA GLN A 141 4.99 24.10 14.88
C GLN A 141 3.98 24.83 14.00
N LYS A 142 2.98 24.13 13.45
CA LYS A 142 1.94 24.71 12.59
C LYS A 142 1.15 25.79 13.34
N ALA A 143 0.82 25.56 14.60
CA ALA A 143 0.13 26.53 15.45
C ALA A 143 0.89 27.87 15.61
N LYS A 144 2.21 27.91 15.34
CA LYS A 144 3.05 29.11 15.44
C LYS A 144 3.13 29.93 14.15
N ILE A 145 2.58 29.44 13.03
CA ILE A 145 2.61 30.12 11.72
C ILE A 145 1.62 31.30 11.66
N GLY A 146 0.75 31.44 12.67
CA GLY A 146 -0.25 32.51 12.77
C GLY A 146 -1.65 32.03 12.38
N PRO A 147 -2.71 32.73 12.85
CA PRO A 147 -4.10 32.24 12.77
C PRO A 147 -4.64 32.16 11.34
N GLU A 148 -4.05 32.88 10.38
CA GLU A 148 -4.45 32.85 8.98
C GLU A 148 -3.99 31.59 8.23
N ALA A 149 -3.04 30.84 8.80
CA ALA A 149 -2.62 29.53 8.31
C ALA A 149 -3.48 28.38 8.85
N LEU A 150 -4.40 28.66 9.79
CA LEU A 150 -5.27 27.66 10.43
C LEU A 150 -6.72 27.68 9.89
N ARG A 151 -7.01 28.53 8.90
CA ARG A 151 -8.31 28.64 8.22
C ARG A 151 -8.26 27.96 6.86
#